data_AF-A0A7J9KHG1-F1
#
_entry.id   AF-A0A7J9KHG1-F1
#
_cell.length_a   1.000
_cell.length_b   1.000
_cell.length_c   1.000
_cell.angle_alpha   90.00
_cell.angle_beta   90.00
_cell.angle_gamma   90.00
#
_symmetry.space_group_name_H-M   'P 1'
#
loop_
_entity.id
_entity.type
_entity.pdbx_description
1 polymer ?
#
loop_
_entity_poly.entity_id
_entity_poly.type
_entity_poly.pdbx_seq_one_letter_code
_entity_poly.pdbx_strand_id
1 'polypeptide(L)'
;GIDKVDEQNRTNRRELHLFSDLIDNSSRKWRSDLINSTFQEDTARKILQIPLAETKQEDTQVWKGELSDRKKDFYKKLWSLQLPSKIAIIIWRISWDYIPHLANLRFKRVTSNDCCPRCGSGVEESLHVFRECPFTREVWQSLNLSWVMDNTIQNIWEWLTWVFKSSSNNQCQLFCYALWLIWSFRNKFIHEGRNTTGRGLAQNIQRHMTEYEGIKVVKKIERIYRGYRIQEDVPRIMIQFDAALDSRTFKSATGLVGWDMRGNLLVLKTVIHRNVPSPLATEAYACLEGIKLGIALRTQSVRIMEDSK
;
A
#
# COMPACT_ATOMS: atom_id res chain seq x y z
N GLY A 1 5.05 -22.13 46.35
CA GLY A 1 5.86 -20.90 46.28
C GLY A 1 5.86 -20.28 44.90
N ILE A 2 5.84 -21.10 43.86
CA ILE A 2 5.79 -20.68 42.45
C ILE A 2 4.35 -20.58 41.94
N ASP A 3 3.42 -21.38 42.50
CA ASP A 3 2.02 -21.42 42.04
C ASP A 3 1.20 -20.17 42.40
N LYS A 4 1.54 -19.45 43.48
CA LYS A 4 0.84 -18.21 43.85
C LYS A 4 1.19 -17.01 42.96
N VAL A 5 2.38 -17.02 42.34
CA VAL A 5 2.83 -15.92 41.47
C VAL A 5 2.21 -16.05 40.07
N ASP A 6 2.05 -17.27 39.57
CA ASP A 6 1.37 -17.52 38.28
C ASP A 6 -0.15 -17.33 38.35
N GLU A 7 -0.76 -17.58 39.51
CA GLU A 7 -2.18 -17.34 39.73
C GLU A 7 -2.48 -15.83 39.80
N GLN A 8 -1.63 -15.01 40.44
CA GLN A 8 -1.73 -13.55 40.43
C GLN A 8 -1.53 -12.94 39.03
N ASN A 9 -0.60 -13.48 38.24
CA ASN A 9 -0.37 -13.05 36.84
C ASN A 9 -1.51 -13.45 35.89
N ARG A 10 -2.20 -14.56 36.14
CA ARG A 10 -3.41 -14.94 35.41
C ARG A 10 -4.63 -14.08 35.76
N THR A 11 -4.73 -13.61 36.99
CA THR A 11 -5.82 -12.71 37.43
C THR A 11 -5.65 -11.31 36.84
N ASN A 12 -4.43 -10.76 36.80
CA ASN A 12 -4.17 -9.44 36.19
C ASN A 12 -4.39 -9.40 34.66
N ARG A 13 -4.23 -10.51 33.94
CA ARG A 13 -4.55 -10.58 32.50
C ARG A 13 -6.05 -10.58 32.20
N ARG A 14 -6.92 -10.80 33.19
CA ARG A 14 -8.37 -10.87 33.00
C ARG A 14 -9.09 -9.52 33.09
N GLU A 15 -8.40 -8.43 33.44
CA GLU A 15 -9.02 -7.10 33.63
C GLU A 15 -8.62 -6.04 32.58
N LEU A 16 -7.92 -6.40 31.51
CA LEU A 16 -7.67 -5.48 30.39
C LEU A 16 -8.82 -5.52 29.41
N HIS A 17 -9.83 -4.67 29.60
CA HIS A 17 -10.96 -4.55 28.67
C HIS A 17 -10.78 -3.40 27.67
N LEU A 18 -10.05 -2.34 28.06
CA LEU A 18 -9.93 -1.11 27.27
C LEU A 18 -8.50 -0.55 27.31
N PHE A 19 -8.13 0.19 26.27
CA PHE A 19 -6.83 0.89 26.19
C PHE A 19 -6.64 1.90 27.34
N SER A 20 -7.73 2.44 27.88
CA SER A 20 -7.74 3.32 29.06
C SER A 20 -7.09 2.70 30.29
N ASP A 21 -7.14 1.36 30.42
CA ASP A 21 -6.68 0.65 31.61
C ASP A 21 -5.15 0.64 31.72
N LEU A 22 -4.46 0.95 30.62
CA LEU A 22 -3.00 1.12 30.55
C LEU A 22 -2.54 2.48 31.11
N ILE A 23 -3.47 3.39 31.38
CA ILE A 23 -3.20 4.74 31.86
C ILE A 23 -3.68 4.86 33.30
N ASP A 24 -2.84 5.42 34.18
CA ASP A 24 -3.29 5.83 35.50
C ASP A 24 -4.12 7.12 35.39
N ASN A 25 -5.43 6.99 35.59
CA ASN A 25 -6.37 8.11 35.52
C ASN A 25 -6.14 9.20 36.58
N SER A 26 -5.41 8.90 37.66
CA SER A 26 -5.11 9.88 38.71
C SER A 26 -3.85 10.68 38.40
N SER A 27 -2.78 10.01 37.94
CA SER A 27 -1.49 10.64 37.68
C SER A 27 -1.24 11.00 36.21
N ARG A 28 -2.13 10.58 35.30
CA ARG A 28 -2.01 10.73 33.84
C ARG A 28 -0.68 10.22 33.29
N LYS A 29 -0.17 9.15 33.89
CA LYS A 29 1.03 8.44 33.47
C LYS A 29 0.68 7.04 32.99
N TRP A 30 1.52 6.51 32.11
CA TRP A 30 1.47 5.12 31.72
C TRP A 30 1.73 4.21 32.92
N ARG A 31 0.94 3.14 33.05
CA ARG A 31 1.22 2.07 34.02
C ARG A 31 2.36 1.21 33.48
N SER A 32 3.59 1.62 33.77
CA SER A 32 4.83 0.98 33.26
C SER A 32 4.85 -0.53 33.46
N ASP A 33 4.45 -0.99 34.64
CA ASP A 33 4.52 -2.39 35.03
C ASP A 33 3.52 -3.24 34.24
N LEU A 34 2.34 -2.67 33.96
CA LEU A 34 1.30 -3.30 33.17
C LEU A 34 1.68 -3.35 31.68
N ILE A 35 2.30 -2.30 31.16
CA ILE A 35 2.74 -2.23 29.76
C ILE A 35 3.91 -3.20 29.51
N ASN A 36 4.89 -3.23 30.41
CA ASN A 36 6.04 -4.13 30.32
C ASN A 36 5.66 -5.61 30.48
N SER A 37 4.58 -5.93 31.21
CA SER A 37 4.08 -7.31 31.34
C SER A 37 3.13 -7.73 30.21
N THR A 38 2.53 -6.78 29.49
CA THR A 38 1.56 -7.03 28.42
C THR A 38 2.20 -7.07 27.02
N PHE A 39 3.20 -6.21 26.76
CA PHE A 39 3.82 -6.05 25.44
C PHE A 39 5.27 -6.50 25.43
N GLN A 40 5.77 -6.94 24.26
CA GLN A 40 7.19 -7.21 24.07
C GLN A 40 8.02 -5.95 24.31
N GLU A 41 9.25 -6.11 24.80
CA GLU A 41 10.10 -5.02 25.31
C GLU A 41 10.23 -3.84 24.34
N ASP A 42 10.48 -4.09 23.05
CA ASP A 42 10.61 -3.03 22.05
C ASP A 42 9.30 -2.29 21.78
N THR A 43 8.16 -2.94 21.96
CA THR A 43 6.82 -2.34 21.82
C THR A 43 6.45 -1.56 23.07
N ALA A 44 6.70 -2.13 24.25
CA ALA A 44 6.49 -1.47 25.54
C ALA A 44 7.29 -0.16 25.60
N ARG A 45 8.57 -0.18 25.19
CA ARG A 45 9.43 1.00 25.13
C ARG A 45 8.84 2.12 24.26
N LYS A 46 8.27 1.77 23.10
CA LYS A 46 7.63 2.75 22.19
C LYS A 46 6.33 3.30 22.75
N ILE A 47 5.52 2.47 23.42
CA ILE A 47 4.26 2.90 24.06
C ILE A 47 4.56 3.92 25.16
N LEU A 48 5.55 3.65 26.02
CA LEU A 48 5.94 4.55 27.12
C LEU A 48 6.46 5.92 26.65
N GLN A 49 6.91 6.02 25.39
CA GLN A 49 7.36 7.29 24.79
C GLN A 49 6.21 8.15 24.25
N ILE A 50 4.97 7.63 24.18
CA ILE A 50 3.83 8.40 23.68
C ILE A 50 3.43 9.40 24.77
N PRO A 51 3.45 10.73 24.50
CA PRO A 51 3.05 11.72 25.48
C PRO A 51 1.54 11.63 25.73
N LEU A 52 1.16 11.57 27.01
CA LEU A 52 -0.24 11.62 27.43
C LEU A 52 -0.69 13.07 27.60
N ALA A 53 -1.93 13.36 27.21
CA ALA A 53 -2.51 14.69 27.40
C ALA A 53 -2.58 15.04 28.90
N GLU A 54 -2.05 16.23 29.24
CA GLU A 54 -1.99 16.79 30.61
C GLU A 54 -3.38 17.16 31.15
N THR A 55 -4.27 17.59 30.26
CA THR A 55 -5.65 17.97 30.61
C THR A 55 -6.60 16.80 30.46
N LYS A 56 -7.45 16.58 31.47
CA LYS A 56 -8.55 15.60 31.41
C LYS A 56 -9.58 16.09 30.39
N GLN A 57 -9.50 15.58 29.17
CA GLN A 57 -10.62 15.63 28.22
C GLN A 57 -11.50 14.41 28.48
N GLU A 58 -12.82 14.59 28.50
CA GLU A 58 -13.72 13.44 28.50
C GLU A 58 -13.44 12.61 27.25
N ASP A 59 -13.36 11.29 27.42
CA ASP A 59 -13.24 10.34 26.32
C ASP A 59 -14.44 10.56 25.40
N THR A 60 -14.18 11.32 24.34
CA THR A 60 -15.18 11.62 23.34
C THR A 60 -15.10 10.52 22.32
N GLN A 61 -16.21 9.84 22.07
CA GLN A 61 -16.32 8.91 20.95
C GLN A 61 -16.15 9.70 19.63
N VAL A 62 -14.91 9.82 19.16
CA VAL A 62 -14.58 10.55 17.91
C VAL A 62 -15.23 9.84 16.71
N TRP A 63 -15.45 8.53 16.82
CA TRP A 63 -16.16 7.72 15.85
C TRP A 63 -17.64 7.58 16.24
N LYS A 64 -18.44 8.62 16.03
CA LYS A 64 -19.91 8.44 15.92
C LYS A 64 -20.20 7.74 14.60
N GLY A 65 -20.54 6.46 14.65
CA GLY A 65 -20.71 5.68 13.44
C GLY A 65 -21.55 4.45 13.60
N GLU A 66 -22.77 4.55 14.09
CA GLU A 66 -23.81 3.73 13.48
C GLU A 66 -23.93 4.19 12.02
N LEU A 67 -23.10 3.57 11.17
CA LEU A 67 -23.22 3.67 9.74
C LEU A 67 -24.65 3.28 9.40
N SER A 68 -25.40 4.16 8.73
CA SER A 68 -26.68 3.74 8.18
C SER A 68 -26.49 2.48 7.33
N ASP A 69 -27.51 1.64 7.22
CA ASP A 69 -27.35 0.35 6.53
C ASP A 69 -26.82 0.51 5.10
N ARG A 70 -27.19 1.60 4.43
CA ARG A 70 -26.62 2.00 3.13
C ARG A 70 -25.10 2.17 3.16
N LYS A 71 -24.54 2.75 4.22
CA LYS A 71 -23.08 2.89 4.36
C LYS A 71 -22.41 1.56 4.69
N LYS A 72 -23.04 0.72 5.51
CA LYS A 72 -22.54 -0.64 5.80
C LYS A 72 -22.44 -1.47 4.51
N ASP A 73 -23.48 -1.47 3.69
CA ASP A 73 -23.51 -2.24 2.43
C ASP A 73 -22.46 -1.76 1.44
N PHE A 74 -22.30 -0.44 1.31
CA PHE A 74 -21.24 0.14 0.48
C PHE A 74 -19.85 -0.35 0.90
N TYR A 75 -19.51 -0.25 2.19
CA TYR A 75 -18.20 -0.68 2.66
C TYR A 75 -18.02 -2.19 2.58
N LYS A 76 -19.05 -2.99 2.91
CA LYS A 76 -19.02 -4.45 2.70
C LYS A 76 -18.71 -4.80 1.25
N LYS A 77 -19.32 -4.10 0.29
CA LYS A 77 -19.02 -4.28 -1.14
C LYS A 77 -17.60 -3.81 -1.46
N LEU A 78 -17.20 -2.62 -1.04
CA LEU A 78 -15.86 -2.07 -1.29
C LEU A 78 -14.74 -3.01 -0.83
N TRP A 79 -14.84 -3.52 0.40
CA TRP A 79 -13.83 -4.40 0.98
C TRP A 79 -13.89 -5.84 0.46
N SER A 80 -14.98 -6.25 -0.20
CA SER A 80 -15.06 -7.55 -0.88
C SER A 80 -14.52 -7.51 -2.32
N LEU A 81 -14.34 -6.31 -2.90
CA LEU A 81 -13.69 -6.17 -4.20
C LEU A 81 -12.23 -6.64 -4.13
N GLN A 82 -11.77 -7.28 -5.19
CA GLN A 82 -10.41 -7.80 -5.31
C GLN A 82 -9.41 -6.69 -5.65
N LEU A 83 -9.36 -5.65 -4.82
CA LEU A 83 -8.52 -4.46 -4.97
C LEU A 83 -7.30 -4.51 -4.05
N PRO A 84 -6.16 -3.89 -4.44
CA PRO A 84 -5.11 -3.56 -3.48
C PRO A 84 -5.66 -2.69 -2.35
N SER A 85 -5.27 -2.95 -1.09
CA SER A 85 -5.77 -2.20 0.07
C SER A 85 -5.56 -0.69 -0.04
N LYS A 86 -4.47 -0.24 -0.69
CA LYS A 86 -4.22 1.18 -0.96
C LYS A 86 -5.36 1.86 -1.73
N ILE A 87 -6.00 1.14 -2.65
CA ILE A 87 -7.09 1.68 -3.47
C ILE A 87 -8.33 1.78 -2.60
N ALA A 88 -8.70 0.72 -1.89
CA ALA A 88 -9.85 0.73 -0.99
C ALA A 88 -9.76 1.84 0.07
N ILE A 89 -8.57 2.06 0.64
CA ILE A 89 -8.32 3.18 1.58
C ILE A 89 -8.52 4.53 0.92
N ILE A 90 -8.07 4.71 -0.33
CA ILE A 90 -8.30 5.97 -1.05
C ILE A 90 -9.80 6.18 -1.34
N ILE A 91 -10.54 5.14 -1.72
CA ILE A 91 -11.99 5.25 -1.89
C ILE A 91 -12.69 5.64 -0.58
N TRP A 92 -12.27 5.03 0.54
CA TRP A 92 -12.75 5.41 1.86
C TRP A 92 -12.45 6.90 2.14
N ARG A 93 -11.23 7.38 1.88
CA ARG A 93 -10.88 8.80 2.05
C ARG A 93 -11.72 9.72 1.17
N ILE A 94 -11.96 9.35 -0.09
CA ILE A 94 -12.83 10.11 -1.02
C ILE A 94 -14.26 10.15 -0.45
N SER A 95 -14.76 9.04 0.07
CA SER A 95 -16.14 8.95 0.57
C SER A 95 -16.41 9.84 1.80
N TRP A 96 -15.38 10.11 2.60
CA TRP A 96 -15.45 11.04 3.72
C TRP A 96 -15.00 12.45 3.37
N ASP A 97 -14.72 12.71 2.09
CA ASP A 97 -14.18 13.98 1.62
C ASP A 97 -12.88 14.38 2.35
N TYR A 98 -12.06 13.39 2.73
CA TYR A 98 -10.78 13.58 3.43
C TYR A 98 -9.58 13.72 2.49
N ILE A 99 -9.84 13.86 1.19
CA ILE A 99 -8.82 14.06 0.17
C ILE A 99 -8.41 15.54 0.15
N PRO A 100 -7.10 15.86 0.06
CA PRO A 100 -6.62 17.25 0.06
C PRO A 100 -6.73 17.91 -1.32
N HIS A 101 -7.94 17.97 -1.89
CA HIS A 101 -8.21 18.84 -3.04
C HIS A 101 -8.16 20.31 -2.61
N LEU A 102 -8.00 21.25 -3.55
CA LEU A 102 -7.69 22.64 -3.21
C LEU A 102 -8.82 23.33 -2.42
N ALA A 103 -10.09 22.99 -2.62
CA ALA A 103 -11.17 23.56 -1.79
C ALA A 103 -11.01 23.18 -0.30
N ASN A 104 -10.67 21.92 -0.01
CA ASN A 104 -10.39 21.46 1.36
C ASN A 104 -9.11 22.09 1.93
N LEU A 105 -8.09 22.27 1.10
CA LEU A 105 -6.86 22.94 1.51
C LEU A 105 -7.10 24.44 1.78
N ARG A 106 -7.96 25.09 0.99
CA ARG A 106 -8.37 26.48 1.21
C ARG A 106 -9.16 26.62 2.50
N PHE A 107 -10.09 25.71 2.77
CA PHE A 107 -10.82 25.66 4.04
C PHE A 107 -9.87 25.52 5.24
N LYS A 108 -8.83 24.70 5.10
CA LYS A 108 -7.75 24.53 6.09
C LYS A 108 -6.69 25.65 6.07
N ARG A 109 -6.86 26.69 5.25
CA ARG A 109 -5.95 27.84 5.11
C ARG A 109 -4.53 27.47 4.68
N VAL A 110 -4.37 26.36 3.95
CA VAL A 110 -3.09 25.88 3.39
C VAL A 110 -2.80 26.53 2.03
N THR A 111 -3.85 26.89 1.27
CA THR A 111 -3.75 27.57 -0.04
C THR A 111 -4.79 28.70 -0.11
N SER A 112 -4.50 29.73 -0.90
CA SER A 112 -5.44 30.81 -1.23
C SER A 112 -6.26 30.51 -2.49
N ASN A 113 -5.72 29.68 -3.40
CA ASN A 113 -6.36 29.31 -4.65
C ASN A 113 -7.03 27.95 -4.53
N ASP A 114 -8.29 27.86 -4.96
CA ASP A 114 -9.08 26.64 -5.06
C ASP A 114 -9.47 26.26 -6.48
N CYS A 115 -8.99 26.96 -7.52
CA CYS A 115 -9.29 26.61 -8.89
C CYS A 115 -8.67 25.26 -9.29
N CYS A 116 -9.42 24.46 -10.05
CA CYS A 116 -8.94 23.19 -10.54
C CYS A 116 -7.67 23.35 -11.40
N PRO A 117 -6.55 22.71 -11.03
CA PRO A 117 -5.29 22.88 -11.75
C PRO A 117 -5.28 22.20 -13.12
N ARG A 118 -6.24 21.30 -13.39
CA ARG A 118 -6.31 20.57 -14.67
C ARG A 118 -7.05 21.33 -15.76
N CYS A 119 -8.18 21.95 -15.44
CA CYS A 119 -9.01 22.67 -16.41
C CYS A 119 -9.00 24.18 -16.23
N GLY A 120 -8.38 24.70 -15.15
CA GLY A 120 -8.37 26.12 -14.82
C GLY A 120 -9.75 26.71 -14.55
N SER A 121 -10.79 25.88 -14.43
CA SER A 121 -12.19 26.30 -14.40
C SER A 121 -12.90 25.67 -13.21
N GLY A 122 -13.56 26.49 -12.41
CA GLY A 122 -14.32 26.05 -11.24
C GLY A 122 -13.46 25.69 -10.02
N VAL A 123 -14.14 25.56 -8.89
CA VAL A 123 -13.55 25.17 -7.61
C VAL A 123 -13.19 23.68 -7.64
N GLU A 124 -11.99 23.33 -7.20
CA GLU A 124 -11.52 21.95 -7.09
C GLU A 124 -12.11 21.28 -5.84
N GLU A 125 -13.35 20.83 -5.98
CA GLU A 125 -14.08 20.00 -5.01
C GLU A 125 -14.06 18.52 -5.44
N SER A 126 -14.41 17.60 -4.54
CA SER A 126 -14.36 16.16 -4.84
C SER A 126 -15.15 15.76 -6.10
N LEU A 127 -16.39 16.24 -6.28
CA LEU A 127 -17.15 15.93 -7.49
C LEU A 127 -16.54 16.56 -8.75
N HIS A 128 -15.95 17.74 -8.63
CA HIS A 128 -15.23 18.34 -9.74
C HIS A 128 -14.05 17.46 -10.16
N VAL A 129 -13.18 17.08 -9.21
CA VAL A 129 -12.00 16.25 -9.49
C VAL A 129 -12.39 14.91 -10.08
N PHE A 130 -13.40 14.24 -9.52
CA PHE A 130 -13.71 12.85 -9.83
C PHE A 130 -14.80 12.65 -10.89
N ARG A 131 -15.57 13.68 -11.26
CA ARG A 131 -16.70 13.54 -12.19
C ARG A 131 -16.78 14.65 -13.23
N GLU A 132 -16.70 15.92 -12.83
CA GLU A 132 -17.11 17.03 -13.71
C GLU A 132 -15.96 17.67 -14.49
N CYS A 133 -14.73 17.58 -13.97
CA CYS A 133 -13.55 18.13 -14.63
C CYS A 133 -13.48 17.61 -16.08
N PRO A 134 -13.33 18.47 -17.10
CA PRO A 134 -13.27 18.05 -18.51
C PRO A 134 -12.25 16.93 -18.76
N PHE A 135 -11.10 17.00 -18.08
CA PHE A 135 -10.09 15.94 -18.11
C PHE A 135 -10.66 14.60 -17.61
N THR A 136 -11.34 14.61 -16.46
CA THR A 136 -11.93 13.41 -15.86
C THR A 136 -13.09 12.86 -16.70
N ARG A 137 -13.88 13.73 -17.34
CA ARG A 137 -14.94 13.31 -18.28
C ARG A 137 -14.38 12.54 -19.47
N GLU A 138 -13.26 13.00 -20.04
CA GLU A 138 -12.55 12.29 -21.11
C GLU A 138 -12.05 10.90 -20.67
N VAL A 139 -11.58 10.78 -19.42
CA VAL A 139 -11.19 9.48 -18.84
C VAL A 139 -12.38 8.53 -18.79
N TRP A 140 -13.53 8.97 -18.26
CA TRP A 140 -14.73 8.13 -18.16
C TRP A 140 -15.26 7.68 -19.51
N GLN A 141 -15.25 8.57 -20.51
CA GLN A 141 -15.61 8.24 -21.89
C GLN A 141 -14.66 7.18 -22.48
N SER A 142 -13.35 7.36 -22.28
CA SER A 142 -12.33 6.43 -22.80
C SER A 142 -12.36 5.05 -22.12
N LEU A 143 -12.91 4.96 -20.90
CA LEU A 143 -13.09 3.70 -20.17
C LEU A 143 -14.45 3.03 -20.44
N ASN A 144 -15.27 3.55 -21.34
CA ASN A 144 -16.66 3.11 -21.55
C ASN A 144 -17.51 3.15 -20.26
N LEU A 145 -17.27 4.14 -19.41
CA LEU A 145 -18.00 4.40 -18.16
C LEU A 145 -18.68 5.78 -18.18
N SER A 146 -19.11 6.26 -19.35
CA SER A 146 -19.77 7.57 -19.47
C SER A 146 -21.01 7.72 -18.59
N TRP A 147 -21.75 6.62 -18.41
CA TRP A 147 -22.96 6.56 -17.59
C TRP A 147 -22.74 7.02 -16.14
N VAL A 148 -21.52 6.91 -15.60
CA VAL A 148 -21.17 7.37 -14.24
C VAL A 148 -21.38 8.89 -14.07
N MET A 149 -21.41 9.63 -15.18
CA MET A 149 -21.65 11.08 -15.21
C MET A 149 -23.13 11.43 -15.45
N ASP A 150 -23.97 10.48 -15.87
CA ASP A 150 -25.35 10.72 -16.31
C ASP A 150 -26.32 10.73 -15.12
N ASN A 151 -26.11 11.67 -14.19
CA ASN A 151 -26.93 11.85 -13.00
C ASN A 151 -26.82 13.30 -12.49
N THR A 152 -27.78 13.70 -11.65
CA THR A 152 -27.84 15.04 -11.05
C THR A 152 -27.30 15.09 -9.62
N ILE A 153 -26.68 14.01 -9.12
CA ILE A 153 -26.26 13.87 -7.73
C ILE A 153 -25.19 14.94 -7.39
N GLN A 154 -25.37 15.70 -6.32
CA GLN A 154 -24.42 16.76 -5.93
C GLN A 154 -23.60 16.39 -4.68
N ASN A 155 -23.69 15.13 -4.23
CA ASN A 155 -22.97 14.64 -3.08
C ASN A 155 -22.05 13.47 -3.45
N ILE A 156 -20.76 13.56 -3.09
CA ILE A 156 -19.76 12.53 -3.40
C ILE A 156 -20.15 11.16 -2.83
N TRP A 157 -20.72 11.12 -1.63
CA TRP A 157 -21.16 9.89 -0.98
C TRP A 157 -22.33 9.24 -1.73
N GLU A 158 -23.34 10.04 -2.09
CA GLU A 158 -24.48 9.55 -2.87
C GLU A 158 -24.04 9.06 -4.25
N TRP A 159 -23.12 9.76 -4.90
CA TRP A 159 -22.58 9.36 -6.20
C TRP A 159 -21.83 8.04 -6.12
N LEU A 160 -20.92 7.87 -5.15
CA LEU A 160 -20.19 6.62 -4.94
C LEU A 160 -21.15 5.46 -4.68
N THR A 161 -22.13 5.64 -3.79
CA THR A 161 -23.10 4.58 -3.46
C THR A 161 -24.01 4.24 -4.64
N TRP A 162 -24.40 5.22 -5.45
CA TRP A 162 -25.17 5.01 -6.67
C TRP A 162 -24.37 4.22 -7.70
N VAL A 163 -23.11 4.58 -7.97
CA VAL A 163 -22.23 3.82 -8.88
C VAL A 163 -22.10 2.37 -8.42
N PHE A 164 -21.84 2.16 -7.12
CA PHE A 164 -21.68 0.82 -6.55
C PHE A 164 -22.96 -0.02 -6.63
N LYS A 165 -24.14 0.58 -6.56
CA LYS A 165 -25.41 -0.13 -6.69
C LYS A 165 -25.73 -0.49 -8.15
N SER A 166 -25.41 0.41 -9.08
CA SER A 166 -25.72 0.26 -10.50
C SER A 166 -24.67 -0.54 -11.29
N SER A 167 -23.62 -1.05 -10.63
CA SER A 167 -22.48 -1.71 -11.27
C SER A 167 -22.22 -3.13 -10.81
N SER A 168 -21.71 -3.94 -11.74
CA SER A 168 -21.05 -5.22 -11.45
C SER A 168 -19.76 -5.01 -10.64
N ASN A 169 -19.24 -6.09 -10.03
CA ASN A 169 -17.99 -6.01 -9.27
C ASN A 169 -16.79 -5.60 -10.15
N ASN A 170 -16.74 -6.03 -11.41
CA ASN A 170 -15.67 -5.67 -12.34
C ASN A 170 -15.72 -4.17 -12.69
N GLN A 171 -16.92 -3.63 -12.94
CA GLN A 171 -17.10 -2.19 -13.15
C GLN A 171 -16.76 -1.39 -11.88
N CYS A 172 -17.15 -1.87 -10.69
CA CYS A 172 -16.76 -1.23 -9.44
C CYS A 172 -15.24 -1.23 -9.27
N GLN A 173 -14.54 -2.30 -9.65
CA GLN A 173 -13.08 -2.36 -9.61
C GLN A 173 -12.46 -1.34 -10.57
N LEU A 174 -12.91 -1.32 -11.83
CA LEU A 174 -12.44 -0.34 -12.82
C LEU A 174 -12.67 1.09 -12.36
N PHE A 175 -13.85 1.37 -11.82
CA PHE A 175 -14.20 2.67 -11.24
C PHE A 175 -13.27 3.05 -10.08
N CYS A 176 -12.97 2.12 -9.15
CA CYS A 176 -12.05 2.38 -8.04
C CYS A 176 -10.61 2.64 -8.51
N TYR A 177 -10.12 1.88 -9.50
CA TYR A 177 -8.81 2.12 -10.12
C TYR A 177 -8.75 3.48 -10.78
N ALA A 178 -9.82 3.87 -11.49
CA ALA A 178 -9.90 5.17 -12.14
C ALA A 178 -9.86 6.31 -11.11
N LEU A 179 -10.65 6.26 -10.03
CA LEU A 179 -10.61 7.26 -8.95
C LEU A 179 -9.22 7.41 -8.34
N TRP A 180 -8.57 6.28 -8.04
CA TRP A 180 -7.20 6.29 -7.51
C TRP A 180 -6.20 6.93 -8.47
N LEU A 181 -6.24 6.59 -9.76
CA LEU A 181 -5.30 7.08 -10.75
C LEU A 181 -5.58 8.52 -11.18
N ILE A 182 -6.85 8.95 -11.24
CA ILE A 182 -7.23 10.36 -11.41
C ILE A 182 -6.59 11.19 -10.30
N TRP A 183 -6.76 10.78 -9.04
CA TRP A 183 -6.14 11.47 -7.91
C TRP A 183 -4.60 11.46 -7.98
N SER A 184 -4.01 10.30 -8.28
CA SER A 184 -2.55 10.14 -8.34
C SER A 184 -1.93 10.99 -9.45
N PHE A 185 -2.54 11.05 -10.63
CA PHE A 185 -2.05 11.87 -11.74
C PHE A 185 -2.27 13.36 -11.52
N ARG A 186 -3.37 13.75 -10.87
CA ARG A 186 -3.55 15.14 -10.41
C ARG A 186 -2.39 15.55 -9.49
N ASN A 187 -2.00 14.71 -8.54
CA ASN A 187 -0.88 15.03 -7.65
C ASN A 187 0.46 15.07 -8.38
N LYS A 188 0.72 14.15 -9.31
CA LYS A 188 1.92 14.19 -10.16
C LYS A 188 1.95 15.46 -11.03
N PHE A 189 0.81 15.92 -11.53
CA PHE A 189 0.74 17.15 -12.28
C PHE A 189 1.17 18.35 -11.43
N ILE A 190 0.68 18.46 -10.19
CA ILE A 190 1.00 19.59 -9.30
C ILE A 190 2.44 19.55 -8.79
N HIS A 191 2.94 18.37 -8.41
CA HIS A 191 4.25 18.26 -7.76
C HIS A 191 5.40 18.02 -8.74
N GLU A 192 5.14 17.43 -9.91
CA GLU A 192 6.17 17.04 -10.89
C GLU A 192 5.96 17.66 -12.27
N GLY A 193 4.90 18.45 -12.49
CA GLY A 193 4.59 19.04 -13.80
C GLY A 193 4.21 18.03 -14.89
N ARG A 194 4.00 16.75 -14.54
CA ARG A 194 3.69 15.70 -15.52
C ARG A 194 2.25 15.83 -15.99
N ASN A 195 2.07 16.17 -17.26
CA ASN A 195 0.76 16.23 -17.89
C ASN A 195 0.46 14.97 -18.70
N THR A 196 -0.81 14.57 -18.76
CA THR A 196 -1.31 13.47 -19.58
C THR A 196 -2.72 13.79 -20.06
N THR A 197 -3.12 13.24 -21.20
CA THR A 197 -4.50 13.34 -21.71
C THR A 197 -5.42 12.37 -20.96
N GLY A 198 -6.73 12.62 -20.96
CA GLY A 198 -7.69 11.72 -20.32
C GLY A 198 -7.65 10.33 -20.94
N ARG A 199 -7.52 10.25 -22.26
CA ARG A 199 -7.28 9.00 -22.99
C ARG A 199 -6.00 8.28 -22.56
N GLY A 200 -4.89 9.01 -22.41
CA GLY A 200 -3.62 8.42 -21.96
C GLY A 200 -3.72 7.87 -20.53
N LEU A 201 -4.45 8.55 -19.65
CA LEU A 201 -4.75 8.03 -18.32
C LEU A 201 -5.64 6.79 -18.35
N ALA A 202 -6.66 6.75 -19.21
CA ALA A 202 -7.53 5.58 -19.38
C ALA A 202 -6.75 4.33 -19.81
N GLN A 203 -5.82 4.48 -20.75
CA GLN A 203 -4.91 3.40 -21.15
C GLN A 203 -4.03 2.92 -19.98
N ASN A 204 -3.50 3.85 -19.17
CA ASN A 204 -2.74 3.51 -17.97
C ASN A 204 -3.59 2.76 -16.93
N ILE A 205 -4.87 3.12 -16.76
CA ILE A 205 -5.81 2.45 -15.86
C ILE A 205 -6.01 1.00 -16.32
N GLN A 206 -6.31 0.78 -17.60
CA GLN A 206 -6.48 -0.56 -18.17
C GLN A 206 -5.21 -1.39 -18.00
N ARG A 207 -4.04 -0.84 -18.33
CA ARG A 207 -2.75 -1.51 -18.14
C ARG A 207 -2.53 -1.94 -16.69
N HIS A 208 -2.74 -1.04 -15.72
CA HIS A 208 -2.56 -1.37 -14.31
C HIS A 208 -3.52 -2.45 -13.81
N MET A 209 -4.74 -2.52 -14.35
CA MET A 209 -5.66 -3.61 -14.03
C MET A 209 -5.15 -4.94 -14.58
N THR A 210 -4.70 -4.99 -15.84
CA THR A 210 -4.14 -6.20 -16.45
C THR A 210 -2.87 -6.67 -15.74
N GLU A 211 -1.97 -5.75 -15.38
CA GLU A 211 -0.77 -6.06 -14.59
C GLU A 211 -1.14 -6.69 -13.24
N TYR A 212 -2.14 -6.15 -12.55
CA TYR A 212 -2.57 -6.65 -11.25
C TYR A 212 -3.26 -8.02 -11.35
N GLU A 213 -4.03 -8.26 -12.41
CA GLU A 213 -4.55 -9.59 -12.73
C GLU A 213 -3.43 -10.59 -13.01
N GLY A 214 -2.41 -10.18 -13.78
CA GLY A 214 -1.21 -10.98 -14.03
C GLY A 214 -0.50 -11.39 -12.73
N ILE A 215 -0.30 -10.44 -11.80
CA ILE A 215 0.31 -10.72 -10.49
C ILE A 215 -0.51 -11.74 -9.68
N LYS A 216 -1.84 -11.68 -9.75
CA LYS A 216 -2.69 -12.67 -9.06
C LYS A 216 -2.54 -14.06 -9.66
N VAL A 217 -2.46 -14.16 -10.97
CA VAL A 217 -2.22 -15.44 -11.67
C VAL A 217 -0.87 -16.02 -11.25
N VAL A 218 0.19 -15.20 -11.26
CA VAL A 218 1.52 -15.62 -10.80
C VAL A 218 1.50 -16.08 -9.34
N LYS A 219 0.91 -15.30 -8.42
CA LYS A 219 0.78 -15.71 -7.00
C LYS A 219 -0.05 -16.97 -6.80
N LYS A 220 -1.11 -17.16 -7.60
CA LYS A 220 -1.93 -18.38 -7.56
C LYS A 220 -1.12 -19.58 -8.03
N ILE A 221 -0.36 -19.42 -9.11
CA ILE A 221 0.56 -20.42 -9.64
C ILE A 221 1.64 -20.75 -8.60
N GLU A 222 2.27 -19.75 -7.99
CA GLU A 222 3.24 -19.94 -6.89
C GLU A 222 2.63 -20.69 -5.71
N ARG A 223 1.40 -20.36 -5.32
CA ARG A 223 0.68 -21.04 -4.24
C ARG A 223 0.33 -22.48 -4.60
N ILE A 224 -0.03 -22.75 -5.86
CA ILE A 224 -0.22 -24.11 -6.39
C ILE A 224 1.10 -24.87 -6.30
N TYR A 225 2.21 -24.30 -6.78
CA TYR A 225 3.54 -24.93 -6.67
C TYR A 225 4.02 -25.12 -5.23
N ARG A 226 3.61 -24.26 -4.28
CA ARG A 226 3.87 -24.48 -2.84
C ARG A 226 2.95 -25.55 -2.23
N GLY A 227 1.74 -25.72 -2.76
CA GLY A 227 0.76 -26.72 -2.32
C GLY A 227 1.06 -28.12 -2.86
N TYR A 228 1.58 -28.21 -4.08
CA TYR A 228 2.22 -29.40 -4.62
C TYR A 228 3.62 -29.52 -4.01
N ARG A 229 3.70 -30.06 -2.79
CA ARG A 229 4.94 -30.69 -2.31
C ARG A 229 5.23 -31.91 -3.20
N ILE A 230 5.71 -31.69 -4.41
CA ILE A 230 6.54 -32.68 -5.05
C ILE A 230 7.91 -32.49 -4.39
N GLN A 231 8.22 -33.37 -3.43
CA GLN A 231 9.59 -33.69 -3.07
C GLN A 231 10.27 -34.22 -4.34
N GLU A 232 10.73 -33.34 -5.21
CA GLU A 232 11.91 -33.67 -5.97
C GLU A 232 13.08 -33.28 -5.08
N ASP A 233 13.88 -34.28 -4.71
CA ASP A 233 15.10 -34.19 -3.92
C ASP A 233 16.23 -33.51 -4.72
N VAL A 234 15.89 -32.46 -5.47
CA VAL A 234 16.84 -31.64 -6.20
C VAL A 234 17.31 -30.54 -5.25
N PRO A 235 18.61 -30.45 -4.93
CA PRO A 235 19.13 -29.33 -4.17
C PRO A 235 18.92 -28.03 -4.98
N ARG A 236 17.82 -27.33 -4.68
CA ARG A 236 17.51 -26.02 -5.25
C ARG A 236 18.16 -24.94 -4.41
N ILE A 237 19.00 -24.14 -5.05
CA ILE A 237 19.60 -22.95 -4.43
C ILE A 237 18.92 -21.71 -5.00
N MET A 238 18.63 -20.76 -4.11
CA MET A 238 18.12 -19.44 -4.46
C MET A 238 19.25 -18.44 -4.34
N ILE A 239 19.64 -17.81 -5.44
CA ILE A 239 20.70 -16.79 -5.49
C ILE A 239 20.06 -15.43 -5.73
N GLN A 240 20.21 -14.54 -4.76
CA GLN A 240 19.88 -13.12 -4.88
C GLN A 240 21.14 -12.35 -5.26
N PHE A 241 20.97 -11.35 -6.11
CA PHE A 241 22.05 -10.46 -6.49
C PHE A 241 21.63 -9.00 -6.41
N ASP A 242 22.60 -8.14 -6.12
CA ASP A 242 22.49 -6.69 -6.20
C ASP A 242 23.81 -6.13 -6.74
N ALA A 243 23.77 -4.95 -7.36
CA ALA A 243 24.93 -4.37 -7.99
C ALA A 243 24.96 -2.85 -7.92
N ALA A 244 26.10 -2.33 -7.47
CA ALA A 244 26.38 -0.90 -7.41
C ALA A 244 27.36 -0.50 -8.51
N LEU A 245 27.11 0.62 -9.18
CA LEU A 245 28.02 1.23 -10.17
C LEU A 245 28.57 2.56 -9.64
N ASP A 246 29.88 2.72 -9.66
CA ASP A 246 30.53 4.02 -9.59
C ASP A 246 30.66 4.61 -10.99
N SER A 247 29.81 5.59 -11.31
CA SER A 247 29.77 6.27 -12.61
C SER A 247 31.00 7.13 -12.89
N ARG A 248 31.82 7.46 -11.89
CA ARG A 248 33.06 8.25 -12.08
C ARG A 248 34.24 7.39 -12.47
N THR A 249 34.32 6.17 -11.94
CA THR A 249 35.44 5.26 -12.16
C THR A 249 35.10 4.08 -13.08
N PHE A 250 33.84 3.98 -13.53
CA PHE A 250 33.31 2.86 -14.31
C PHE A 250 33.59 1.51 -13.66
N LYS A 251 33.59 1.46 -12.32
CA LYS A 251 33.74 0.23 -11.53
C LYS A 251 32.39 -0.17 -10.98
N SER A 252 32.07 -1.46 -11.05
CA SER A 252 30.89 -1.98 -10.36
C SER A 252 31.27 -2.99 -9.29
N ALA A 253 30.43 -3.10 -8.27
CA ALA A 253 30.50 -4.11 -7.24
C ALA A 253 29.20 -4.90 -7.24
N THR A 254 29.29 -6.22 -7.38
CA THR A 254 28.18 -7.16 -7.35
C THR A 254 28.21 -7.90 -6.01
N GLY A 255 27.09 -7.91 -5.30
CA GLY A 255 26.83 -8.76 -4.14
C GLY A 255 25.95 -9.95 -4.52
N LEU A 256 26.31 -11.15 -4.06
CA LEU A 256 25.57 -12.39 -4.26
C LEU A 256 25.31 -13.06 -2.93
N VAL A 257 24.07 -13.49 -2.72
CA VAL A 257 23.63 -14.22 -1.53
C VAL A 257 22.86 -15.46 -1.96
N GLY A 258 23.34 -16.63 -1.56
CA GLY A 258 22.73 -17.92 -1.89
C GLY A 258 22.14 -18.60 -0.66
N TRP A 259 20.91 -19.08 -0.76
CA TRP A 259 20.17 -19.75 0.30
C TRP A 259 19.69 -21.14 -0.14
N ASP A 260 19.57 -22.07 0.81
CA ASP A 260 18.87 -23.34 0.60
C ASP A 260 17.34 -23.18 0.71
N MET A 261 16.59 -24.23 0.36
CA MET A 261 15.12 -24.24 0.48
C MET A 261 14.59 -24.20 1.92
N ARG A 262 15.46 -24.39 2.93
CA ARG A 262 15.15 -24.31 4.35
C ARG A 262 15.43 -22.93 4.93
N GLY A 263 15.97 -22.00 4.13
CA GLY A 263 16.32 -20.65 4.54
C GLY A 263 17.72 -20.51 5.17
N ASN A 264 18.56 -21.54 5.07
CA ASN A 264 19.94 -21.46 5.53
C ASN A 264 20.81 -20.76 4.48
N LEU A 265 21.68 -19.87 4.94
CA LEU A 265 22.68 -19.23 4.10
C LEU A 265 23.72 -20.26 3.64
N LEU A 266 23.90 -20.39 2.33
CA LEU A 266 24.88 -21.30 1.73
C LEU A 266 26.13 -20.56 1.24
N VAL A 267 25.96 -19.38 0.64
CA VAL A 267 27.09 -18.65 0.04
C VAL A 267 26.88 -17.14 0.06
N LEU A 268 27.97 -16.43 0.29
CA LEU A 268 28.11 -14.99 0.08
C LEU A 268 29.30 -14.78 -0.86
N LYS A 269 29.10 -14.02 -1.94
CA LYS A 269 30.18 -13.70 -2.88
C LYS A 269 30.08 -12.24 -3.29
N THR A 270 31.22 -11.58 -3.37
CA THR A 270 31.33 -10.22 -3.91
C THR A 270 32.28 -10.24 -5.11
N VAL A 271 31.90 -9.55 -6.18
CA VAL A 271 32.71 -9.44 -7.40
C VAL A 271 32.83 -7.97 -7.78
N ILE A 272 34.05 -7.55 -8.11
CA ILE A 272 34.31 -6.19 -8.60
C ILE A 272 34.61 -6.26 -10.09
N HIS A 273 33.85 -5.53 -10.90
CA HIS A 273 34.08 -5.38 -12.33
C HIS A 273 34.67 -3.99 -12.63
N ARG A 274 35.52 -3.91 -13.66
CA ARG A 274 36.11 -2.66 -14.15
C ARG A 274 35.61 -2.39 -15.57
N ASN A 275 35.58 -1.12 -15.95
CA ASN A 275 35.16 -0.64 -17.27
C ASN A 275 33.71 -1.03 -17.61
N VAL A 276 32.79 -0.92 -16.64
CA VAL A 276 31.37 -1.22 -16.85
C VAL A 276 30.66 0.02 -17.39
N PRO A 277 30.09 -0.03 -18.61
CA PRO A 277 29.70 1.18 -19.35
C PRO A 277 28.36 1.78 -18.92
N SER A 278 27.52 1.05 -18.19
CA SER A 278 26.19 1.51 -17.80
C SER A 278 25.62 0.75 -16.60
N PRO A 279 24.64 1.32 -15.87
CA PRO A 279 23.91 0.61 -14.82
C PRO A 279 23.23 -0.67 -15.32
N LEU A 280 22.70 -0.67 -16.54
CA LEU A 280 22.10 -1.86 -17.15
C LEU A 280 23.15 -2.97 -17.37
N ALA A 281 24.36 -2.60 -17.80
CA ALA A 281 25.47 -3.56 -17.91
C ALA A 281 25.90 -4.08 -16.54
N THR A 282 25.85 -3.24 -15.50
CA THR A 282 26.13 -3.65 -14.11
C THR A 282 25.18 -4.74 -13.63
N GLU A 283 23.88 -4.60 -13.86
CA GLU A 283 22.88 -5.63 -13.50
C GLU A 283 23.07 -6.91 -14.32
N ALA A 284 23.38 -6.78 -15.62
CA ALA A 284 23.67 -7.95 -16.47
C ALA A 284 24.92 -8.72 -15.99
N TYR A 285 25.97 -8.02 -15.56
CA TYR A 285 27.16 -8.66 -14.95
C TYR A 285 26.83 -9.36 -13.64
N ALA A 286 25.97 -8.77 -12.82
CA ALA A 286 25.56 -9.36 -11.56
C ALA A 286 24.75 -10.64 -11.74
N CYS A 287 23.80 -10.63 -12.68
CA CYS A 287 23.06 -11.82 -13.10
C CYS A 287 24.01 -12.92 -13.63
N LEU A 288 24.97 -12.55 -14.48
CA LEU A 288 25.98 -13.50 -15.00
C LEU A 288 26.81 -14.14 -13.88
N GLU A 289 27.26 -13.37 -12.88
CA GLU A 289 28.00 -13.91 -11.74
C GLU A 289 27.13 -14.81 -10.86
N GLY A 290 25.82 -14.52 -10.75
CA GLY A 290 24.84 -15.40 -10.11
C GLY A 290 24.69 -16.75 -10.83
N ILE A 291 24.63 -16.75 -12.16
CA ILE A 291 24.59 -17.98 -12.98
C ILE A 291 25.88 -18.80 -12.79
N LYS A 292 27.06 -18.15 -12.89
CA LYS A 292 28.35 -18.82 -12.70
C LYS A 292 28.47 -19.45 -11.32
N LEU A 293 27.98 -18.74 -10.30
CA LEU A 293 27.96 -19.25 -8.92
C LEU A 293 27.05 -20.49 -8.82
N GLY A 294 25.88 -20.45 -9.43
CA GLY A 294 24.98 -21.62 -9.51
C GLY A 294 25.63 -22.84 -10.17
N ILE A 295 26.34 -22.63 -11.29
CA ILE A 295 27.09 -23.70 -11.98
C ILE A 295 28.22 -24.25 -11.09
N ALA A 296 28.96 -23.38 -10.41
CA ALA A 296 30.07 -23.78 -9.53
C ALA A 296 29.60 -24.62 -8.33
N LEU A 297 28.39 -24.36 -7.83
CA LEU A 297 27.75 -25.14 -6.76
C LEU A 297 27.20 -26.50 -7.21
N ARG A 298 27.36 -26.85 -8.50
CA ARG A 298 26.93 -28.14 -9.10
C ARG A 298 25.46 -28.48 -8.87
N THR A 299 24.62 -27.47 -8.75
CA THR A 299 23.18 -27.66 -8.56
C THR A 299 22.47 -27.94 -9.86
N GLN A 300 21.54 -28.89 -9.85
CA GLN A 300 20.71 -29.21 -11.02
C GLN A 300 19.62 -28.15 -11.28
N SER A 301 19.32 -27.28 -10.30
CA SER A 301 18.32 -26.21 -10.45
C SER A 301 18.66 -25.01 -9.57
N VAL A 302 18.71 -23.82 -10.19
CA VAL A 302 19.03 -22.54 -9.53
C VAL A 302 17.91 -21.55 -9.81
N ARG A 303 17.43 -20.86 -8.77
CA ARG A 303 16.54 -19.71 -8.92
C ARG A 303 17.36 -18.43 -8.72
N ILE A 304 17.37 -17.57 -9.72
CA ILE A 304 18.04 -16.27 -9.67
C ILE A 304 16.98 -15.19 -9.44
N MET A 305 17.21 -14.30 -8.49
CA MET A 305 16.31 -13.19 -8.17
C MET A 305 17.09 -11.88 -8.12
N GLU A 306 16.57 -10.89 -8.82
CA GLU A 306 17.01 -9.50 -8.80
C GLU A 306 16.16 -8.74 -7.76
N ASP A 307 16.78 -7.91 -6.93
CA ASP A 307 16.06 -7.08 -5.93
C ASP A 307 15.71 -5.67 -6.48
N SER A 308 16.07 -5.39 -7.73
CA SER A 308 15.82 -4.12 -8.42
C SER A 308 14.34 -4.01 -8.84
N LYS A 309 13.67 -2.95 -8.35
CA LYS A 309 12.29 -2.54 -8.66
C LYS A 309 12.27 -1.24 -9.45
#